data_AF-A0A9L0SGT8-F1
#
_entry.id   AF-A0A9L0SGT8-F1
#
_cell.length_a   1.000
_cell.length_b   1.000
_cell.length_c   1.000
_cell.angle_alpha   90.00
_cell.angle_beta   90.00
_cell.angle_gamma   90.00
#
_symmetry.space_group_name_H-M   'P 1'
#
loop_
_entity.id
_entity.type
_entity.pdbx_description
1 polymer ?
#
loop_
_entity_poly.entity_id
_entity_poly.type
_entity_poly.pdbx_seq_one_letter_code
_entity_poly.pdbx_strand_id
1 'polypeptide(L)'
;MNIDVEFHIRHNYPWSKLPANVRQSLGNSQREYEKQVVLYSIRNQLRYRNNLVKHVKKDERKYYEELLKYSRDHLMLYPYHLSDIMVKGLRITPFSYYTGIMEDIMNSEKSYDSLPNFTAADCLRLLGIGRNQYIDLMNQCRSSKKFFRRKTARDLLPVKPVEISIEAWWVVQAGYITEDDIKICTLPEKCAVDKIIDAGPQLSGSLDYNVVHRF
;
A
#
# COMPACT_ATOMS: atom_id res chain seq x y z
N MET A 1 -22.31 2.73 -10.05
CA MET A 1 -21.87 4.01 -10.65
C MET A 1 -22.26 3.94 -12.11
N ASN A 2 -22.68 5.05 -12.74
CA ASN A 2 -23.19 5.03 -14.11
C ASN A 2 -22.02 4.72 -15.08
N ILE A 3 -22.14 3.65 -15.88
CA ILE A 3 -21.12 3.18 -16.84
C ILE A 3 -20.71 4.32 -17.79
N ASP A 4 -21.67 5.15 -18.20
CA ASP A 4 -21.41 6.29 -19.06
C ASP A 4 -20.51 7.31 -18.36
N VAL A 5 -20.74 7.60 -17.08
CA VAL A 5 -19.90 8.54 -16.31
C VAL A 5 -18.48 8.01 -16.18
N GLU A 6 -18.31 6.72 -15.88
CA GLU A 6 -17.00 6.07 -15.81
C GLU A 6 -16.24 6.13 -17.13
N PHE A 7 -16.93 5.89 -18.26
CA PHE A 7 -16.33 6.02 -19.58
C PHE A 7 -15.71 7.40 -19.79
N HIS A 8 -16.43 8.47 -19.45
CA HIS A 8 -15.93 9.84 -19.63
C HIS A 8 -14.77 10.17 -18.68
N ILE A 9 -14.81 9.66 -17.44
CA ILE A 9 -13.70 9.80 -16.49
C ILE A 9 -12.46 9.09 -17.01
N ARG A 10 -12.59 7.85 -17.50
CA ARG A 10 -11.49 7.04 -18.03
C ARG A 10 -10.80 7.69 -19.23
N HIS A 11 -11.56 8.42 -20.06
CA HIS A 11 -11.03 9.16 -21.21
C HIS A 11 -10.57 10.59 -20.87
N ASN A 12 -10.51 10.95 -19.59
CA ASN A 12 -10.10 12.25 -19.10
C ASN A 12 -10.92 13.43 -19.67
N TYR A 13 -12.23 13.25 -19.82
CA TYR A 13 -13.11 14.33 -20.26
C TYR A 13 -13.47 15.26 -19.10
N PRO A 14 -13.08 16.55 -19.12
CA PRO A 14 -13.48 17.50 -18.08
C PRO A 14 -14.99 17.78 -18.16
N TRP A 15 -15.57 18.32 -17.08
CA TRP A 15 -16.99 18.65 -16.98
C TRP A 15 -17.53 19.43 -18.20
N SER A 16 -16.75 20.39 -18.69
CA SER A 16 -17.13 21.22 -19.85
C SER A 16 -17.27 20.45 -21.16
N LYS A 17 -16.63 19.28 -21.29
CA LYS A 17 -16.70 18.42 -22.48
C LYS A 17 -17.68 17.27 -22.32
N LEU A 18 -18.44 17.21 -21.23
CA LEU A 18 -19.42 16.15 -21.03
C LEU A 18 -20.69 16.37 -21.87
N PRO A 19 -21.22 15.31 -22.51
CA PRO A 19 -22.54 15.31 -23.12
C PRO A 19 -23.66 15.75 -22.16
N ALA A 20 -24.71 16.35 -22.70
CA ALA A 20 -25.81 16.92 -21.90
C ALA A 20 -26.56 15.85 -21.08
N ASN A 21 -26.78 14.67 -21.66
CA ASN A 21 -27.38 13.52 -20.99
C ASN A 21 -26.57 13.07 -19.76
N VAL A 22 -25.24 13.03 -19.88
CA VAL A 22 -24.33 12.67 -18.77
C VAL A 22 -24.38 13.73 -17.68
N ARG A 23 -24.33 15.02 -18.04
CA ARG A 23 -24.46 16.12 -17.07
C ARG A 23 -25.81 16.08 -16.33
N GLN A 24 -26.90 15.82 -17.05
CA GLN A 24 -28.23 15.69 -16.47
C GLN A 24 -28.31 14.51 -15.48
N SER A 25 -27.67 13.38 -15.79
CA SER A 25 -27.61 12.23 -14.87
C SER A 25 -26.90 12.52 -13.55
N LEU A 26 -26.05 13.55 -13.53
CA LEU A 26 -25.33 14.05 -12.35
C LEU A 26 -26.01 15.28 -11.73
N GLY A 27 -27.29 15.52 -12.05
CA GLY A 27 -28.05 16.66 -11.57
C GLY A 27 -27.51 18.01 -12.05
N ASN A 28 -26.82 18.03 -13.20
CA ASN A 28 -26.11 19.20 -13.75
C ASN A 28 -25.11 19.84 -12.77
N SER A 29 -24.58 19.06 -11.83
CA SER A 29 -23.64 19.51 -10.81
C SER A 29 -22.21 19.10 -11.16
N GLN A 30 -21.37 20.09 -11.47
CA GLN A 30 -19.93 19.87 -11.64
C GLN A 30 -19.31 19.24 -10.39
N ARG A 31 -19.72 19.69 -9.21
CA ARG A 31 -19.24 19.16 -7.93
C ARG A 31 -19.55 17.67 -7.77
N GLU A 32 -20.69 17.21 -8.28
CA GLU A 32 -21.02 15.79 -8.23
C GLU A 32 -20.14 14.98 -9.17
N TYR A 33 -19.88 15.49 -10.39
CA TYR A 33 -18.91 14.86 -11.28
C TYR A 33 -17.50 14.75 -10.67
N GLU A 34 -17.03 15.83 -10.04
CA GLU A 34 -15.75 15.85 -9.35
C GLU A 34 -15.65 14.79 -8.25
N LYS A 35 -16.71 14.57 -7.48
CA LYS A 35 -16.76 13.45 -6.52
C LYS A 35 -16.67 12.10 -7.21
N GLN A 36 -17.39 11.89 -8.32
CA GLN A 36 -17.33 10.65 -9.07
C GLN A 36 -15.93 10.41 -9.66
N VAL A 37 -15.25 11.46 -10.14
CA VAL A 37 -13.84 11.41 -10.59
C VAL A 37 -12.93 10.91 -9.47
N VAL A 38 -13.04 11.48 -8.26
CA VAL A 38 -12.21 11.06 -7.12
C VAL A 38 -12.51 9.61 -6.73
N LEU A 39 -13.78 9.24 -6.58
CA LEU A 39 -14.21 7.88 -6.23
C LEU A 39 -13.74 6.85 -7.26
N TYR A 40 -13.92 7.13 -8.54
CA TYR A 40 -13.46 6.27 -9.63
C TYR A 40 -11.93 6.13 -9.61
N SER A 41 -11.21 7.24 -9.42
CA SER A 41 -9.74 7.24 -9.41
C SER A 41 -9.17 6.45 -8.23
N ILE A 42 -9.80 6.54 -7.06
CA ILE A 42 -9.41 5.77 -5.87
C ILE A 42 -9.68 4.27 -6.07
N ARG A 43 -10.91 3.91 -6.51
CA ARG A 43 -11.31 2.52 -6.72
C ARG A 43 -10.45 1.79 -7.73
N ASN A 44 -10.06 2.49 -8.79
CA ASN A 44 -9.22 1.94 -9.85
C ASN A 44 -7.73 2.20 -9.64
N GLN A 45 -7.33 2.72 -8.47
CA GLN A 45 -5.94 2.98 -8.09
C GLN A 45 -5.15 3.75 -9.17
N LEU A 46 -5.75 4.82 -9.69
CA LEU A 46 -5.17 5.61 -10.78
C LEU A 46 -3.98 6.47 -10.32
N ARG A 47 -3.04 6.74 -11.23
CA ARG A 47 -1.94 7.68 -10.96
C ARG A 47 -2.46 9.13 -11.01
N TYR A 48 -2.03 9.96 -10.08
CA TYR A 48 -2.46 11.34 -9.96
C TYR A 48 -2.12 12.19 -11.20
N ARG A 49 -0.84 12.21 -11.62
CA ARG A 49 -0.31 13.18 -12.59
C ARG A 49 -0.98 13.22 -13.97
N ASN A 50 -1.55 12.10 -14.42
CA ASN A 50 -2.08 11.93 -15.78
C ASN A 50 -3.61 11.76 -15.82
N ASN A 51 -4.29 11.95 -14.70
CA ASN A 51 -5.73 11.75 -14.59
C ASN A 51 -6.45 13.02 -14.12
N LEU A 52 -7.75 13.09 -14.41
CA LEU A 52 -8.63 14.20 -14.00
C LEU A 52 -8.52 14.56 -12.52
N VAL A 53 -8.23 13.58 -11.66
CA VAL A 53 -8.11 13.77 -10.21
C VAL A 53 -7.11 14.88 -9.84
N LYS A 54 -6.07 15.12 -10.64
CA LYS A 54 -5.12 16.22 -10.45
C LYS A 54 -5.78 17.61 -10.44
N HIS A 55 -6.83 17.78 -11.26
CA HIS A 55 -7.54 19.05 -11.36
C HIS A 55 -8.58 19.22 -10.27
N VAL A 56 -9.08 18.10 -9.73
CA VAL A 56 -10.13 18.08 -8.71
C VAL A 56 -9.55 18.17 -7.30
N LYS A 57 -8.48 17.40 -7.04
CA LYS A 57 -7.85 17.27 -5.74
C LYS A 57 -6.44 17.80 -5.84
N LYS A 58 -6.16 18.99 -5.29
CA LYS A 58 -4.86 19.67 -5.46
C LYS A 58 -3.72 19.01 -4.68
N ASP A 59 -4.04 18.29 -3.60
CA ASP A 59 -3.09 17.64 -2.73
C ASP A 59 -2.85 16.19 -3.18
N GLU A 60 -1.73 15.97 -3.87
CA GLU A 60 -1.30 14.66 -4.37
C GLU A 60 -1.05 13.67 -3.22
N ARG A 61 -0.43 14.13 -2.13
CA ARG A 61 -0.10 13.26 -0.99
C ARG A 61 -1.37 12.74 -0.35
N LYS A 62 -2.30 13.64 -0.03
CA LYS A 62 -3.59 13.29 0.58
C LYS A 62 -4.44 12.40 -0.33
N TYR A 63 -4.35 12.56 -1.65
CA TYR A 63 -5.00 11.66 -2.59
C TYR A 63 -4.50 10.22 -2.45
N TYR A 64 -3.18 10.01 -2.40
CA TYR A 64 -2.61 8.67 -2.26
C TYR A 64 -2.83 8.06 -0.86
N GLU A 65 -2.85 8.88 0.19
CA GLU A 65 -3.23 8.44 1.54
C GLU A 65 -4.68 7.93 1.57
N GLU A 66 -5.62 8.65 0.94
CA GLU A 66 -7.01 8.20 0.83
C GLU A 66 -7.16 6.95 -0.06
N LEU A 67 -6.38 6.85 -1.14
CA LEU A 67 -6.36 5.66 -2.00
C LEU A 67 -5.90 4.42 -1.23
N LEU A 68 -4.83 4.53 -0.46
CA LEU A 68 -4.33 3.42 0.36
C LEU A 68 -5.31 3.06 1.47
N LYS A 69 -5.91 4.05 2.13
CA LYS A 69 -6.94 3.82 3.14
C LYS A 69 -8.11 3.05 2.54
N TYR A 70 -8.65 3.50 1.41
CA TYR A 70 -9.73 2.82 0.72
C TYR A 70 -9.35 1.38 0.35
N SER A 71 -8.15 1.19 -0.21
CA SER A 71 -7.64 -0.13 -0.59
C SER A 71 -7.57 -1.07 0.62
N ARG A 72 -7.06 -0.60 1.76
CA ARG A 72 -6.96 -1.35 3.02
C ARG A 72 -8.35 -1.71 3.57
N ASP A 73 -9.26 -0.73 3.64
CA ASP A 73 -10.63 -0.92 4.14
C ASP A 73 -11.39 -1.98 3.32
N HIS A 74 -11.06 -2.12 2.04
CA HIS A 74 -11.67 -3.08 1.09
C HIS A 74 -10.81 -4.34 0.87
N LEU A 75 -9.76 -4.56 1.69
CA LEU A 75 -8.88 -5.74 1.62
C LEU A 75 -8.21 -5.95 0.25
N MET A 76 -8.01 -4.86 -0.50
CA MET A 76 -7.41 -4.89 -1.83
C MET A 76 -5.92 -5.19 -1.76
N LEU A 77 -5.41 -5.79 -2.84
CA LEU A 77 -3.99 -5.96 -3.08
C LEU A 77 -3.27 -4.61 -2.97
N TYR A 78 -2.07 -4.63 -2.40
CA TYR A 78 -1.18 -3.47 -2.40
C TYR A 78 -0.96 -2.97 -3.84
N PRO A 79 -1.07 -1.66 -4.11
CA PRO A 79 -0.94 -1.12 -5.46
C PRO A 79 0.53 -1.12 -5.92
N TYR A 80 1.05 -2.27 -6.33
CA TYR A 80 2.46 -2.44 -6.72
C TYR A 80 2.91 -1.52 -7.86
N HIS A 81 2.00 -1.19 -8.79
CA HIS A 81 2.24 -0.24 -9.89
C HIS A 81 2.41 1.21 -9.41
N LEU A 82 2.05 1.51 -8.16
CA LEU A 82 2.26 2.80 -7.49
C LEU A 82 3.33 2.71 -6.40
N SER A 83 4.09 1.61 -6.32
CA SER A 83 5.10 1.41 -5.26
C SER A 83 6.16 2.51 -5.21
N ASP A 84 6.51 3.10 -6.35
CA ASP A 84 7.40 4.27 -6.42
C ASP A 84 6.86 5.46 -5.63
N ILE A 85 5.54 5.64 -5.57
CA ILE A 85 4.87 6.70 -4.82
C ILE A 85 4.63 6.27 -3.38
N MET A 86 4.14 5.06 -3.16
CA MET A 86 3.76 4.58 -1.84
C MET A 86 4.98 4.43 -0.92
N VAL A 87 6.06 3.83 -1.43
CA VAL A 87 7.28 3.62 -0.67
C VAL A 87 8.05 4.94 -0.53
N LYS A 88 8.32 5.67 -1.63
CA LYS A 88 9.17 6.88 -1.59
C LYS A 88 8.44 8.16 -1.19
N GLY A 89 7.12 8.21 -1.30
CA GLY A 89 6.31 9.40 -0.99
C GLY A 89 5.61 9.29 0.36
N LEU A 90 5.07 8.11 0.68
CA LEU A 90 4.28 7.87 1.90
C LEU A 90 4.99 7.02 2.96
N ARG A 91 6.16 6.43 2.64
CA ARG A 91 6.87 5.48 3.51
C ARG A 91 6.04 4.25 3.88
N ILE A 92 5.14 3.81 2.99
CA ILE A 92 4.29 2.63 3.20
C ILE A 92 4.80 1.50 2.31
N THR A 93 5.39 0.49 2.95
CA THR A 93 5.84 -0.75 2.30
C THR A 93 4.70 -1.76 2.20
N PRO A 94 4.77 -2.74 1.27
CA PRO A 94 3.81 -3.85 1.22
C PRO A 94 3.69 -4.56 2.58
N PHE A 95 4.81 -4.80 3.27
CA PHE A 95 4.81 -5.39 4.61
C PHE A 95 3.94 -4.58 5.57
N SER A 96 4.22 -3.28 5.75
CA SER A 96 3.46 -2.42 6.66
C SER A 96 1.97 -2.32 6.31
N TYR A 97 1.65 -2.34 5.02
CA TYR A 97 0.27 -2.31 4.52
C TYR A 97 -0.50 -3.59 4.90
N TYR A 98 0.08 -4.77 4.66
CA TYR A 98 -0.56 -6.03 5.01
C TYR A 98 -0.58 -6.30 6.51
N THR A 99 0.43 -5.85 7.27
CA THR A 99 0.35 -5.88 8.75
C THR A 99 -0.86 -5.06 9.22
N GLY A 100 -1.12 -3.92 8.60
CA GLY A 100 -2.30 -3.11 8.86
C GLY A 100 -3.61 -3.82 8.53
N ILE A 101 -3.70 -4.46 7.36
CA ILE A 101 -4.88 -5.28 7.01
C ILE A 101 -5.12 -6.37 8.06
N MET A 102 -4.07 -7.10 8.45
CA MET A 102 -4.18 -8.15 9.47
C MET A 102 -4.67 -7.61 10.80
N GLU A 103 -4.10 -6.49 11.25
CA GLU A 103 -4.51 -5.84 12.47
C GLU A 103 -6.00 -5.46 12.46
N ASP A 104 -6.50 -4.91 11.34
CA ASP A 104 -7.90 -4.51 11.21
C ASP A 104 -8.85 -5.71 11.22
N ILE A 105 -8.54 -6.78 10.48
CA ILE A 105 -9.41 -7.96 10.45
C ILE A 105 -9.40 -8.70 11.80
N MET A 106 -8.27 -8.72 12.51
CA MET A 106 -8.20 -9.28 13.87
C MET A 106 -9.02 -8.46 14.86
N ASN A 107 -8.86 -7.14 14.85
CA ASN A 107 -9.59 -6.23 15.73
C ASN A 107 -11.10 -6.23 15.48
N SER A 108 -11.51 -6.44 14.23
CA SER A 108 -12.93 -6.58 13.84
C SER A 108 -13.46 -8.02 13.89
N GLU A 109 -12.65 -8.97 14.36
CA GLU A 109 -12.95 -10.40 14.44
C GLU A 109 -13.47 -11.00 13.12
N LYS A 110 -13.02 -10.48 11.98
CA LYS A 110 -13.36 -11.01 10.66
C LYS A 110 -12.65 -12.33 10.40
N SER A 111 -13.30 -13.21 9.63
CA SER A 111 -12.66 -14.44 9.16
C SER A 111 -11.52 -14.12 8.18
N TYR A 112 -10.43 -14.87 8.26
CA TYR A 112 -9.36 -14.83 7.26
C TYR A 112 -9.87 -15.09 5.84
N ASP A 113 -10.94 -15.91 5.71
CA ASP A 113 -11.55 -16.25 4.43
C ASP A 113 -12.24 -15.04 3.74
N SER A 114 -12.29 -13.87 4.40
CA SER A 114 -12.74 -12.62 3.78
C SER A 114 -11.67 -11.97 2.88
N LEU A 115 -10.41 -12.40 2.98
CA LEU A 115 -9.32 -11.85 2.17
C LEU A 115 -9.42 -12.34 0.72
N PRO A 116 -9.32 -11.45 -0.27
CA PRO A 116 -9.14 -11.86 -1.66
C PRO A 116 -7.89 -12.72 -1.85
N ASN A 117 -7.91 -13.65 -2.82
CA ASN A 117 -6.84 -14.64 -3.01
C ASN A 117 -5.42 -14.04 -3.08
N PHE A 118 -5.22 -13.00 -3.89
CA PHE A 118 -3.89 -12.37 -4.03
C PHE A 118 -3.48 -11.59 -2.77
N THR A 119 -4.43 -11.00 -2.04
CA THR A 119 -4.18 -10.38 -0.74
C THR A 119 -3.75 -11.42 0.28
N ALA A 120 -4.43 -12.57 0.35
CA ALA A 120 -4.08 -13.68 1.23
C ALA A 120 -2.70 -14.28 0.89
N ALA A 121 -2.41 -14.45 -0.40
CA ALA A 121 -1.11 -14.91 -0.88
C ALA A 121 0.03 -13.97 -0.45
N ASP A 122 -0.17 -12.66 -0.54
CA ASP A 122 0.80 -11.68 -0.08
C ASP A 122 0.95 -11.64 1.44
N CYS A 123 -0.14 -11.81 2.19
CA CYS A 123 -0.07 -11.93 3.63
C CYS A 123 0.76 -13.15 4.07
N LEU A 124 0.61 -14.28 3.39
CA LEU A 124 1.45 -15.45 3.61
C LEU A 124 2.91 -15.16 3.23
N ARG A 125 3.15 -14.60 2.04
CA ARG A 125 4.49 -14.34 1.51
C ARG A 125 5.28 -13.32 2.34
N LEU A 126 4.63 -12.26 2.83
CA LEU A 126 5.29 -11.15 3.52
C LEU A 126 5.25 -11.28 5.04
N LEU A 127 4.16 -11.82 5.60
CA LEU A 127 3.97 -11.90 7.06
C LEU A 127 4.14 -13.34 7.58
N GLY A 128 4.10 -14.35 6.71
CA GLY A 128 4.08 -15.75 7.15
C GLY A 128 2.74 -16.18 7.74
N ILE A 129 1.67 -15.39 7.52
CA ILE A 129 0.35 -15.62 8.10
C ILE A 129 -0.57 -16.22 7.05
N GLY A 130 -0.68 -17.55 7.08
CA GLY A 130 -1.74 -18.28 6.43
C GLY A 130 -3.00 -18.38 7.28
N ARG A 131 -4.02 -19.08 6.77
CA ARG A 131 -5.31 -19.27 7.43
C ARG A 131 -5.19 -19.87 8.84
N ASN A 132 -4.37 -20.92 9.00
CA ASN A 132 -4.22 -21.60 10.29
C ASN A 132 -3.44 -20.74 11.29
N GLN A 133 -2.36 -20.08 10.84
CA GLN A 133 -1.61 -19.14 11.67
C GLN A 133 -2.51 -18.00 12.16
N TYR A 134 -3.40 -17.48 11.30
CA TYR A 134 -4.37 -16.47 11.72
C TYR A 134 -5.32 -16.97 12.81
N ILE A 135 -5.86 -18.18 12.67
CA ILE A 135 -6.75 -18.79 13.69
C ILE A 135 -6.02 -18.90 15.02
N ASP A 136 -4.76 -19.34 15.00
CA ASP A 136 -3.94 -19.45 16.21
C ASP A 136 -3.70 -18.08 16.86
N LEU A 137 -3.38 -17.06 16.07
CA LEU A 137 -3.23 -15.67 16.55
C LEU A 137 -4.52 -15.15 17.17
N MET A 138 -5.68 -15.41 16.55
CA MET A 138 -6.98 -15.02 17.09
C MET A 138 -7.29 -15.72 18.42
N ASN A 139 -6.96 -17.01 18.53
CA ASN A 139 -7.10 -17.75 19.78
C ASN A 139 -6.19 -17.21 20.89
N GLN A 140 -4.95 -16.86 20.57
CA GLN A 140 -4.02 -16.20 21.50
C GLN A 140 -4.52 -14.82 21.95
N CYS A 141 -5.03 -14.01 21.02
CA CYS A 141 -5.61 -12.70 21.30
C CYS A 141 -6.78 -12.81 22.30
N ARG A 142 -7.64 -13.81 22.12
CA ARG A 142 -8.80 -14.09 23.00
C ARG A 142 -8.40 -14.68 24.36
N SER A 143 -7.40 -15.56 24.40
CA SER A 143 -6.98 -16.26 25.63
C SER A 143 -6.10 -15.43 26.56
N SER A 144 -5.44 -14.38 26.05
CA SER A 144 -4.60 -13.44 26.83
C SER A 144 -5.33 -12.66 27.95
N LYS A 145 -6.65 -12.83 28.10
CA LYS A 145 -7.48 -12.19 29.13
C LYS A 145 -7.16 -12.62 30.58
N LYS A 146 -6.39 -13.69 30.81
CA LYS A 146 -6.27 -14.32 32.16
C LYS A 146 -5.04 -13.94 32.99
N PHE A 147 -3.96 -13.40 32.40
CA PHE A 147 -2.76 -13.02 33.16
C PHE A 147 -2.19 -11.69 32.63
N PHE A 148 -2.49 -10.61 33.34
CA PHE A 148 -1.78 -9.31 33.36
C PHE A 148 -1.15 -8.78 32.06
N ARG A 149 -1.97 -8.60 31.01
CA ARG A 149 -1.97 -7.55 29.96
C ARG A 149 -2.58 -8.16 28.70
N ARG A 150 -3.69 -7.61 28.24
CA ARG A 150 -4.31 -8.01 26.96
C ARG A 150 -3.33 -7.66 25.85
N LYS A 151 -2.78 -8.68 25.17
CA LYS A 151 -1.98 -8.46 23.96
C LYS A 151 -2.91 -7.88 22.89
N THR A 152 -2.50 -6.78 22.28
CA THR A 152 -3.20 -6.21 21.13
C THR A 152 -2.96 -7.08 19.90
N ALA A 153 -3.79 -6.95 18.86
CA ALA A 153 -3.53 -7.62 17.58
C ALA A 153 -2.12 -7.26 17.07
N ARG A 154 -1.71 -5.98 17.19
CA ARG A 154 -0.39 -5.51 16.79
C ARG A 154 0.75 -6.24 17.50
N ASP A 155 0.61 -6.51 18.80
CA ASP A 155 1.64 -7.20 19.59
C ASP A 155 1.86 -8.66 19.17
N LEU A 156 0.88 -9.25 18.50
CA LEU A 156 0.92 -10.64 18.01
C LEU A 156 1.41 -10.74 16.56
N LEU A 157 1.43 -9.62 15.83
CA LEU A 157 1.83 -9.59 14.43
C LEU A 157 3.35 -9.49 14.28
N PRO A 158 3.92 -10.01 13.17
CA PRO A 158 5.34 -9.89 12.88
C PRO A 158 5.80 -8.43 12.83
N VAL A 159 6.99 -8.18 13.39
CA VAL A 159 7.67 -6.88 13.34
C VAL A 159 8.62 -6.75 12.14
N LYS A 160 8.96 -7.89 11.53
CA LYS A 160 9.80 -8.01 10.32
C LYS A 160 9.11 -8.89 9.28
N PRO A 161 9.38 -8.66 7.98
CA PRO A 161 8.90 -9.54 6.93
C PRO A 161 9.50 -10.94 7.04
N VAL A 162 8.87 -11.91 6.39
CA VAL A 162 9.43 -13.25 6.18
C VAL A 162 10.76 -13.12 5.43
N GLU A 163 11.79 -13.80 5.93
CA GLU A 163 13.08 -13.87 5.27
C GLU A 163 12.98 -14.58 3.92
N ILE A 164 13.63 -14.01 2.92
CA ILE A 164 13.67 -14.54 1.55
C ILE A 164 15.10 -14.62 1.07
N SER A 165 15.36 -15.57 0.19
CA SER A 165 16.63 -15.62 -0.54
C SER A 165 16.63 -14.50 -1.58
N ILE A 166 17.49 -13.50 -1.37
CA ILE A 166 17.67 -12.40 -2.32
C ILE A 166 18.59 -12.90 -3.43
N GLU A 167 18.08 -12.92 -4.66
CA GLU A 167 18.85 -13.38 -5.82
C GLU A 167 19.67 -12.23 -6.42
N ALA A 168 20.83 -12.53 -7.00
CA ALA A 168 21.80 -11.56 -7.50
C ALA A 168 21.28 -10.64 -8.62
N TRP A 169 20.23 -11.05 -9.34
CA TRP A 169 19.60 -10.29 -10.42
C TRP A 169 18.44 -9.40 -9.95
N TRP A 170 18.13 -9.40 -8.65
CA TRP A 170 17.11 -8.52 -8.11
C TRP A 170 17.61 -7.08 -8.08
N VAL A 171 16.68 -6.14 -8.24
CA VAL A 171 16.99 -4.71 -8.22
C VAL A 171 16.71 -4.15 -6.83
N VAL A 172 17.75 -3.64 -6.19
CA VAL A 172 17.68 -2.89 -4.95
C VAL A 172 17.49 -1.42 -5.27
N GLN A 173 16.51 -0.79 -4.63
CA GLN A 173 16.18 0.62 -4.87
C GLN A 173 15.96 1.35 -3.54
N ALA A 174 16.37 2.62 -3.49
CA ALA A 174 16.09 3.47 -2.35
C ALA A 174 14.57 3.64 -2.14
N GLY A 175 14.14 3.47 -0.90
CA GLY A 175 12.79 3.80 -0.45
C GLY A 175 12.69 5.25 0.02
N TYR A 176 12.01 5.47 1.15
CA TYR A 176 12.02 6.75 1.88
C TYR A 176 13.10 6.65 2.97
N ILE A 177 14.19 7.39 2.81
CA ILE A 177 15.34 7.38 3.72
C ILE A 177 15.37 8.72 4.47
N THR A 178 15.44 8.67 5.80
CA THR A 178 15.60 9.84 6.66
C THR A 178 17.00 9.92 7.25
N GLU A 179 17.38 11.09 7.76
CA GLU A 179 18.64 11.24 8.50
C GLU A 179 18.74 10.29 9.70
N ASP A 180 17.62 10.01 10.39
CA ASP A 180 17.60 9.09 11.52
C ASP A 180 17.85 7.64 11.10
N ASP A 181 17.39 7.24 9.91
CA ASP A 181 17.71 5.93 9.34
C ASP A 181 19.22 5.81 9.06
N ILE A 182 19.86 6.88 8.56
CA ILE A 182 21.31 6.90 8.29
C ILE A 182 22.14 6.85 9.58
N LYS A 183 21.67 7.47 10.67
CA LYS A 183 22.40 7.49 11.96
C LYS A 183 22.63 6.10 12.53
N ILE A 184 21.71 5.15 12.29
CA ILE A 184 21.80 3.78 12.80
C ILE A 184 22.54 2.82 11.85
N CYS A 185 22.84 3.24 10.61
CA CYS A 185 23.57 2.43 9.65
C CYS A 185 25.06 2.31 9.98
N THR A 186 25.61 1.13 9.74
CA THR A 186 27.05 0.87 9.68
C THR A 186 27.69 1.53 8.45
N LEU A 187 29.03 1.63 8.43
CA LEU A 187 29.75 2.22 7.31
C LEU A 187 29.47 1.50 5.96
N PRO A 188 29.48 0.15 5.87
CA PRO A 188 29.14 -0.55 4.63
C PRO A 188 27.70 -0.29 4.16
N GLU A 189 26.73 -0.22 5.08
CA GLU A 189 25.34 0.12 4.77
C GLU A 189 25.22 1.55 4.23
N LYS A 190 25.93 2.52 4.81
CA LYS A 190 25.99 3.90 4.32
C LYS A 190 26.54 3.97 2.89
N CYS A 191 27.68 3.31 2.63
CA CYS A 191 28.27 3.26 1.29
C CYS A 191 27.31 2.64 0.26
N ALA A 192 26.55 1.60 0.64
CA ALA A 192 25.55 1.00 -0.24
C ALA A 192 24.37 1.95 -0.51
N VAL A 193 23.89 2.65 0.52
CA VAL A 193 22.83 3.66 0.37
C VAL A 193 23.30 4.81 -0.53
N ASP A 194 24.49 5.36 -0.30
CA ASP A 194 25.07 6.43 -1.12
C ASP A 194 25.17 5.99 -2.59
N LYS A 195 25.69 4.78 -2.84
CA LYS A 195 25.77 4.21 -4.19
C LYS A 195 24.40 4.12 -4.88
N ILE A 196 23.34 3.73 -4.16
CA ILE A 196 21.98 3.63 -4.71
C ILE A 196 21.38 5.02 -4.96
N ILE A 197 21.67 6.00 -4.11
CA ILE A 197 21.21 7.39 -4.29
C ILE A 197 21.90 8.04 -5.50
N ASP A 198 23.21 7.88 -5.62
CA ASP A 198 24.02 8.55 -6.64
C ASP A 198 23.90 7.89 -8.02
N ALA A 199 23.97 6.55 -8.07
CA ALA A 199 23.95 5.80 -9.33
C ALA A 199 22.56 5.22 -9.68
N GLY A 200 21.55 5.44 -8.82
CA GLY A 200 20.22 4.87 -8.99
C GLY A 200 20.13 3.39 -8.61
N PRO A 201 19.05 2.70 -9.02
CA PRO A 201 18.80 1.30 -8.64
C PRO A 201 19.96 0.38 -9.03
N GLN A 202 20.36 -0.51 -8.12
CA GLN A 202 21.50 -1.41 -8.28
C GLN A 202 21.05 -2.87 -8.31
N LEU A 203 21.76 -3.74 -9.02
CA LEU A 203 21.59 -5.19 -8.85
C LEU A 203 22.10 -5.60 -7.47
N SER A 204 21.37 -6.45 -6.76
CA SER A 204 21.77 -7.00 -5.46
C SER A 204 23.16 -7.66 -5.52
N GLY A 205 23.47 -8.38 -6.61
CA GLY A 205 24.78 -9.00 -6.81
C GLY A 205 25.94 -8.02 -7.01
N SER A 206 25.65 -6.72 -7.18
CA SER A 206 26.66 -5.65 -7.30
C SER A 206 26.90 -4.89 -5.98
N LEU A 207 26.20 -5.31 -4.92
CA LEU A 207 26.30 -4.76 -3.57
C LEU A 207 26.96 -5.79 -2.64
N ASP A 208 27.40 -5.33 -1.46
CA ASP A 208 27.95 -6.23 -0.45
C ASP A 208 26.88 -7.22 0.02
N TYR A 209 27.24 -8.51 0.00
CA TYR A 209 26.33 -9.61 0.35
C TYR A 209 25.77 -9.46 1.77
N ASN A 210 26.62 -9.16 2.75
CA ASN A 210 26.17 -9.04 4.13
C ASN A 210 25.28 -7.82 4.32
N VAL A 211 25.52 -6.73 3.59
CA VAL A 211 24.63 -5.57 3.62
C VAL A 211 23.24 -5.93 3.06
N VAL A 212 23.16 -6.59 1.92
CA VAL A 212 21.88 -6.93 1.28
C VAL A 212 21.06 -7.93 2.11
N HIS A 213 21.71 -8.88 2.76
CA HIS A 213 21.05 -10.01 3.45
C HIS A 213 20.80 -9.79 4.95
N ARG A 214 21.07 -8.59 5.49
CA ARG A 214 20.91 -8.29 6.93
C ARG A 214 19.53 -7.73 7.32
N PHE A 215 18.69 -7.39 6.34
CA PHE A 215 17.42 -6.67 6.54
C PHE A 215 16.27 -7.56 7.00
#